data_AF-A0A521AC47-F1
#
_entry.id   AF-A0A521AC47-F1
#
_cell.length_a   1.000
_cell.length_b   1.000
_cell.length_c   1.000
_cell.angle_alpha   90.00
_cell.angle_beta   90.00
_cell.angle_gamma   90.00
#
_symmetry.space_group_name_H-M   'P 1'
#
loop_
_entity.id
_entity.type
_entity.pdbx_description
1 polymer ?
#
loop_
_entity_poly.entity_id
_entity_poly.type
_entity_poly.pdbx_seq_one_letter_code
_entity_poly.pdbx_strand_id
1 'polypeptide(L)'
;MFFKSKYIVEFSKPKEEILNDIDKNLSKKFFDWNKFFVGRVSENSFDIKFNYDKISPYFKGKFVAKDDKPETIELTVYNGVLSIFGNILGIIIMLMFAIVFFQQENYLWIALIFISILIVLFEHVRINNAKDNFFEYLKKLDTFSKIVPVKK
;
A
#
# COMPACT_ATOMS: atom_id res chain seq x y z
N MET A 1 15.93 -0.94 0.07
CA MET A 1 15.38 0.44 0.09
C MET A 1 14.10 0.58 -0.76
N PHE A 2 13.92 -0.27 -1.79
CA PHE A 2 12.83 -0.22 -2.79
C PHE A 2 11.42 -0.65 -2.35
N PHE A 3 11.26 -1.28 -1.18
CA PHE A 3 9.98 -1.89 -0.76
C PHE A 3 9.24 -1.13 0.33
N LYS A 4 9.79 -0.02 0.81
CA LYS A 4 9.15 0.80 1.83
C LYS A 4 9.41 2.28 1.60
N SER A 5 8.34 3.05 1.66
CA SER A 5 8.38 4.51 1.63
C SER A 5 8.06 5.04 3.03
N LYS A 6 8.80 6.06 3.47
CA LYS A 6 8.57 6.70 4.77
C LYS A 6 7.98 8.09 4.58
N TYR A 7 7.02 8.41 5.43
CA TYR A 7 6.32 9.67 5.45
C TYR A 7 6.19 10.13 6.91
N ILE A 8 6.16 11.44 7.09
CA ILE A 8 5.78 12.09 8.34
C ILE A 8 4.38 12.65 8.11
N VAL A 9 3.44 12.31 8.99
CA VAL A 9 2.09 12.88 8.96
C VAL A 9 1.89 13.69 10.22
N GLU A 10 1.64 14.98 10.07
CA GLU A 10 1.35 15.89 11.18
C GLU A 10 -0.16 16.06 11.28
N PHE A 11 -0.75 15.68 12.41
CA PHE A 11 -2.18 15.85 12.70
C PHE A 11 -2.41 17.06 13.61
N SER A 12 -3.45 17.81 13.31
CA SER A 12 -4.00 18.85 14.18
C SER A 12 -4.86 18.28 15.32
N LYS A 13 -5.37 17.05 15.15
CA LYS A 13 -6.19 16.32 16.12
C LYS A 13 -5.34 15.45 17.07
N PRO A 14 -5.86 15.16 18.28
CA PRO A 14 -5.17 14.30 19.23
C PRO A 14 -5.04 12.85 18.72
N LYS A 15 -3.96 12.17 19.12
CA LYS A 15 -3.66 10.78 18.70
C LYS A 15 -4.81 9.81 18.98
N GLU A 16 -5.50 10.01 20.10
CA GLU A 16 -6.57 9.13 20.58
C GLU A 16 -7.77 9.16 19.63
N GLU A 17 -8.11 10.34 19.11
CA GLU A 17 -9.19 10.50 18.14
C GLU A 17 -8.84 9.81 16.81
N ILE A 18 -7.62 10.05 16.31
CA ILE A 18 -7.14 9.44 15.06
C ILE A 18 -7.09 7.91 15.16
N LEU A 19 -6.52 7.37 16.24
CA LEU A 19 -6.42 5.93 16.45
C LEU A 19 -7.79 5.28 16.65
N ASN A 20 -8.71 5.94 17.35
CA ASN A 20 -10.08 5.44 17.54
C ASN A 20 -10.84 5.40 16.21
N ASP A 21 -10.69 6.40 15.35
CA ASP A 21 -11.36 6.41 14.05
C ASP A 21 -10.78 5.36 13.08
N ILE A 22 -9.47 5.10 13.14
CA ILE A 22 -8.85 3.98 12.42
C ILE A 22 -9.38 2.65 12.97
N ASP A 23 -9.45 2.49 14.29
CA ASP A 23 -9.95 1.26 14.95
C ASP A 23 -11.43 0.99 14.65
N LYS A 24 -12.26 2.02 14.55
CA LYS A 24 -13.65 1.90 14.10
C LYS A 24 -13.75 1.41 12.67
N ASN A 25 -12.78 1.71 11.82
CA ASN A 25 -12.76 1.30 10.41
C ASN A 25 -12.01 -0.03 10.17
N LEU A 26 -11.55 -0.68 11.23
CA LEU A 26 -10.98 -2.02 11.18
C LEU A 26 -12.08 -3.09 11.17
N SER A 27 -11.95 -4.02 10.22
CA SER A 27 -12.70 -5.27 10.15
C SER A 27 -12.22 -6.18 11.27
N LYS A 28 -13.04 -6.37 12.31
CA LYS A 28 -12.72 -7.22 13.46
C LYS A 28 -13.33 -8.61 13.32
N LYS A 29 -14.30 -8.79 12.42
CA LYS A 29 -14.96 -10.06 12.10
C LYS A 29 -14.84 -10.38 10.61
N PHE A 30 -15.00 -11.67 10.26
CA PHE A 30 -14.97 -12.14 8.86
C PHE A 30 -16.10 -11.58 7.97
N PHE A 31 -17.16 -11.03 8.56
CA PHE A 31 -18.33 -10.48 7.85
C PHE A 31 -18.44 -8.95 7.90
N ASP A 32 -17.38 -8.24 8.28
CA ASP A 32 -17.38 -6.77 8.31
C ASP A 32 -17.06 -6.16 6.92
N TRP A 33 -17.91 -6.46 5.93
CA TRP A 33 -17.72 -6.07 4.52
C TRP A 33 -17.97 -4.57 4.26
N ASN A 34 -18.22 -3.77 5.31
CA ASN A 34 -18.30 -2.31 5.24
C ASN A 34 -17.04 -1.64 5.84
N LYS A 35 -16.07 -2.42 6.32
CA LYS A 35 -14.85 -1.90 6.94
C LYS A 35 -13.72 -1.87 5.94
N PHE A 36 -13.03 -0.74 5.87
CA PHE A 36 -11.99 -0.48 4.88
C PHE A 36 -10.70 -1.25 5.15
N PHE A 37 -10.37 -1.49 6.42
CA PHE A 37 -9.06 -2.00 6.81
C PHE A 37 -9.12 -3.33 7.55
N VAL A 38 -8.04 -4.11 7.46
CA VAL A 38 -7.72 -5.24 8.34
C VAL A 38 -6.34 -5.03 8.95
N GLY A 39 -6.14 -5.48 10.18
CA GLY A 39 -4.90 -5.22 10.91
C GLY A 39 -5.13 -5.02 12.40
N ARG A 40 -4.26 -4.22 13.04
CA ARG A 40 -4.30 -3.94 14.47
C ARG A 40 -4.01 -2.48 14.75
N VAL A 41 -4.70 -1.93 15.74
CA VAL A 41 -4.39 -0.64 16.36
C VAL A 41 -3.89 -0.90 17.78
N SER A 42 -2.89 -0.14 18.20
CA SER A 42 -2.31 -0.14 19.54
C SER A 42 -2.27 1.30 20.06
N GLU A 43 -1.92 1.47 21.33
CA GLU A 43 -2.01 2.77 22.03
C GLU A 43 -1.26 3.93 21.34
N ASN A 44 -0.15 3.65 20.66
CA ASN A 44 0.67 4.67 19.97
C ASN A 44 1.01 4.29 18.52
N SER A 45 0.33 3.30 17.94
CA SER A 45 0.66 2.83 16.59
C SER A 45 -0.49 2.08 15.94
N PHE A 46 -0.48 2.01 14.61
CA PHE A 46 -1.37 1.16 13.85
C PHE A 46 -0.60 0.38 12.79
N ASP A 47 -1.14 -0.78 12.44
CA ASP A 47 -0.57 -1.66 11.45
C ASP A 47 -1.69 -2.32 10.63
N ILE A 48 -1.95 -1.78 9.43
CA ILE A 48 -3.18 -2.03 8.67
C ILE A 48 -2.94 -2.21 7.17
N LYS A 49 -3.86 -2.89 6.48
CA LYS A 49 -3.96 -2.98 5.01
C LYS A 49 -5.43 -2.91 4.59
N PHE A 50 -5.70 -2.69 3.32
CA PHE A 50 -7.08 -2.72 2.83
C PHE A 50 -7.67 -4.14 2.91
N ASN A 51 -8.94 -4.24 3.33
CA ASN A 51 -9.63 -5.52 3.54
C ASN A 51 -9.81 -6.32 2.24
N TYR A 52 -10.14 -5.64 1.14
CA TYR A 52 -10.52 -6.27 -0.13
C TYR A 52 -9.36 -6.56 -1.08
N ASP A 53 -8.16 -6.09 -0.76
CA ASP A 53 -7.02 -6.20 -1.67
C ASP A 53 -5.83 -6.86 -0.95
N LYS A 54 -5.65 -8.15 -1.20
CA LYS A 54 -4.54 -8.96 -0.65
C LYS A 54 -3.17 -8.48 -1.11
N ILE A 55 -3.11 -7.72 -2.21
CA ILE A 55 -1.89 -7.18 -2.80
C ILE A 55 -1.70 -5.70 -2.41
N SER A 56 -2.67 -5.12 -1.67
CA SER A 56 -2.56 -3.74 -1.22
C SER A 56 -1.32 -3.48 -0.37
N PRO A 57 -0.79 -2.24 -0.41
CA PRO A 57 0.28 -1.83 0.47
C PRO A 57 -0.12 -2.02 1.93
N TYR A 58 0.89 -2.30 2.75
CA TYR A 58 0.74 -2.39 4.19
C TYR A 58 1.20 -1.08 4.83
N PHE A 59 0.37 -0.51 5.70
CA PHE A 59 0.55 0.80 6.30
C PHE A 59 0.83 0.67 7.79
N LYS A 60 2.02 1.10 8.19
CA LYS A 60 2.44 1.12 9.59
C LYS A 60 2.67 2.54 10.06
N GLY A 61 1.83 3.02 10.97
CA GLY A 61 2.00 4.32 11.61
C GLY A 61 2.48 4.18 13.04
N LYS A 62 3.47 4.98 13.45
CA LYS A 62 3.87 5.12 14.86
C LYS A 62 3.85 6.59 15.25
N PHE A 63 3.12 6.93 16.31
CA PHE A 63 3.14 8.27 16.88
C PHE A 63 4.49 8.50 17.57
N VAL A 64 5.05 9.68 17.34
CA VAL A 64 6.30 10.12 17.96
C VAL A 64 6.00 11.43 18.67
N ALA A 65 6.03 11.40 20.00
CA ALA A 65 5.93 12.61 20.80
C ALA A 65 7.13 13.50 20.45
N LYS A 66 6.84 14.71 19.95
CA LYS A 66 7.82 15.78 19.86
C LYS A 66 7.38 16.81 20.88
N ASP A 67 8.30 17.18 21.76
CA ASP A 67 8.05 17.97 22.97
C ASP A 67 7.43 19.37 22.73
N ASP A 68 7.22 19.78 21.47
CA ASP A 68 6.71 21.11 21.08
C ASP A 68 5.91 21.12 19.75
N LYS A 69 5.33 19.99 19.29
CA LYS A 69 4.69 19.90 17.96
C LYS A 69 3.34 19.16 17.93
N PRO A 70 2.51 19.41 16.89
CA PRO A 70 1.33 18.59 16.60
C PRO A 70 1.65 17.09 16.61
N GLU A 71 0.66 16.28 17.01
CA GLU A 71 0.75 14.82 17.06
C GLU A 71 1.27 14.28 15.72
N THR A 72 2.51 13.79 15.73
CA THR A 72 3.24 13.42 14.51
C THR A 72 3.31 11.91 14.39
N ILE A 73 2.90 11.38 13.24
CA ILE A 73 3.02 9.96 12.90
C ILE A 73 4.19 9.77 11.94
N GLU A 74 5.10 8.87 12.29
CA GLU A 74 5.99 8.22 11.33
C GLU A 74 5.22 7.10 10.61
N LEU A 75 4.83 7.37 9.37
CA LEU A 75 4.13 6.43 8.51
C LEU A 75 5.13 5.72 7.59
N THR A 76 5.18 4.40 7.70
CA THR A 76 5.89 3.53 6.76
C THR A 76 4.89 2.79 5.90
N VAL A 77 4.96 3.01 4.60
CA VAL A 77 4.18 2.29 3.58
C VAL A 77 5.06 1.19 3.01
N TYR A 78 4.68 -0.06 3.21
CA TYR A 78 5.36 -1.23 2.67
C TYR A 78 4.63 -1.67 1.40
N ASN A 79 5.35 -1.70 0.28
CA ASN A 79 4.86 -2.35 -0.93
C ASN A 79 4.93 -3.86 -0.70
N GLY A 80 3.82 -4.57 -0.88
CA GLY A 80 3.68 -6.00 -0.57
C GLY A 80 4.79 -6.84 -1.22
N VAL A 81 5.74 -7.32 -0.41
CA VAL A 81 6.91 -8.08 -0.88
C VAL A 81 6.48 -9.32 -1.67
N LEU A 82 5.42 -10.00 -1.23
CA LEU A 82 4.86 -11.17 -1.90
C LEU A 82 4.34 -10.85 -3.31
N SER A 83 3.76 -9.67 -3.53
CA SER A 83 3.22 -9.32 -4.85
C SER A 83 4.34 -9.08 -5.85
N ILE A 84 5.46 -8.51 -5.41
CA ILE A 84 6.60 -8.23 -6.27
C ILE A 84 7.30 -9.54 -6.66
N PHE A 85 7.53 -10.45 -5.70
CA PHE A 85 8.09 -11.76 -6.03
C PHE A 85 7.17 -12.60 -6.92
N GLY A 86 5.86 -12.56 -6.67
CA GLY A 86 4.86 -13.22 -7.53
C GLY A 86 4.87 -12.66 -8.95
N ASN A 87 4.94 -11.33 -9.10
CA ASN A 87 4.99 -10.67 -10.41
C ASN A 87 6.29 -10.99 -11.14
N ILE A 88 7.45 -10.97 -10.47
CA ILE A 88 8.74 -11.35 -11.08
C ILE A 88 8.69 -12.80 -11.57
N LEU A 89 8.19 -13.72 -10.75
CA LEU A 89 8.09 -15.14 -11.12
C LEU A 89 7.12 -15.34 -12.31
N GLY A 90 5.98 -14.64 -12.30
CA GLY A 90 5.04 -14.64 -13.42
C GLY A 90 5.64 -14.10 -14.72
N ILE A 91 6.41 -13.02 -14.66
CA ILE A 91 7.11 -12.44 -15.81
C ILE A 91 8.16 -13.41 -16.36
N ILE A 92 8.95 -14.06 -15.48
CA ILE A 92 9.93 -15.07 -15.90
C ILE A 92 9.24 -16.21 -16.66
N ILE A 93 8.12 -16.72 -16.14
CA ILE A 93 7.35 -17.78 -16.81
C ILE A 93 6.86 -17.30 -18.18
N MET A 94 6.25 -16.12 -18.26
CA MET A 94 5.78 -15.55 -19.53
C MET A 94 6.92 -15.36 -20.55
N LEU A 95 8.10 -14.92 -20.09
CA LEU A 95 9.28 -14.77 -20.95
C LEU A 95 9.79 -16.13 -21.46
N MET A 96 9.79 -17.17 -20.63
CA MET A 96 10.14 -18.52 -21.09
C MET A 96 9.19 -18.99 -22.20
N PHE A 97 7.88 -18.78 -22.06
CA PHE A 97 6.92 -19.07 -23.13
C PHE A 97 7.17 -18.22 -24.37
N ALA A 98 7.43 -16.92 -24.21
CA ALA A 98 7.73 -16.04 -25.34
C ALA A 98 8.96 -16.50 -26.12
N ILE A 99 10.02 -16.98 -25.44
CA ILE A 99 11.22 -17.54 -26.07
C ILE A 99 10.87 -18.80 -26.88
N VAL A 100 10.07 -19.71 -26.32
CA VAL A 100 9.64 -20.94 -27.04
C VAL A 100 8.83 -20.59 -28.29
N PHE A 101 7.87 -19.66 -28.19
CA PHE A 101 7.08 -19.22 -29.35
C PHE A 101 7.92 -18.49 -30.40
N PHE A 102 8.91 -17.71 -29.97
CA PHE A 102 9.86 -17.06 -30.86
C PHE A 102 10.68 -18.08 -31.66
N GLN A 103 11.17 -19.14 -31.01
CA GLN A 103 11.90 -20.23 -31.68
C GLN A 103 11.03 -21.01 -32.67
N GLN A 104 9.71 -21.02 -32.49
CA GLN A 104 8.75 -21.62 -33.41
C GLN A 104 8.28 -20.65 -34.52
N GLU A 105 8.90 -19.47 -34.65
CA GLU A 105 8.48 -18.40 -35.58
C GLU A 105 7.02 -17.97 -35.41
N ASN A 106 6.46 -18.20 -34.22
CA ASN A 106 5.06 -17.91 -33.93
C ASN A 106 4.91 -16.53 -33.29
N TYR A 107 4.30 -15.58 -34.02
CA TYR A 107 4.12 -14.19 -33.61
C TYR A 107 3.39 -13.98 -32.27
N LEU A 108 2.79 -15.00 -31.66
CA LEU A 108 2.25 -14.95 -30.29
C LEU A 108 3.28 -14.50 -29.24
N TRP A 109 4.59 -14.66 -29.48
CA TRP A 109 5.63 -14.14 -28.58
C TRP A 109 5.52 -12.61 -28.39
N ILE A 110 5.11 -11.86 -29.41
CA ILE A 110 4.92 -10.39 -29.35
C ILE A 110 3.76 -10.06 -28.40
N ALA A 111 2.65 -10.79 -28.52
CA ALA A 111 1.48 -10.60 -27.67
C ALA A 111 1.80 -10.90 -26.19
N LEU A 112 2.58 -11.94 -25.90
CA LEU A 112 3.00 -12.29 -24.55
C LEU A 112 3.88 -11.22 -23.89
N ILE A 113 4.78 -10.59 -24.66
CA ILE A 113 5.57 -9.46 -24.18
C ILE A 113 4.68 -8.27 -23.85
N PHE A 114 3.75 -7.92 -24.75
CA PHE A 114 2.82 -6.82 -24.53
C PHE A 114 1.95 -7.04 -23.29
N ILE A 115 1.38 -8.24 -23.13
CA ILE A 115 0.57 -8.60 -21.95
C ILE A 115 1.39 -8.47 -20.67
N SER A 116 2.64 -8.92 -20.69
CA SER A 116 3.54 -8.84 -19.53
C SER A 116 3.82 -7.39 -19.11
N ILE A 117 4.05 -6.48 -20.07
CA ILE A 117 4.22 -5.05 -19.82
C ILE A 117 2.94 -4.46 -19.22
N LEU A 118 1.77 -4.79 -19.77
CA LEU A 118 0.48 -4.30 -19.28
C LEU A 118 0.20 -4.74 -17.85
N ILE A 119 0.53 -5.99 -17.49
CA ILE A 119 0.40 -6.50 -16.12
C ILE A 119 1.26 -5.68 -15.16
N VAL A 120 2.53 -5.42 -15.52
CA VAL A 120 3.44 -4.61 -14.68
C VAL A 120 2.92 -3.19 -14.49
N LEU A 121 2.46 -2.55 -15.56
CA LEU A 121 1.92 -1.19 -15.51
C LEU A 121 0.65 -1.13 -14.66
N PHE A 122 -0.27 -2.08 -14.85
CA PHE A 122 -1.51 -2.17 -14.07
C PHE A 122 -1.23 -2.32 -12.58
N GLU A 123 -0.32 -3.21 -12.21
CA GLU A 123 0.10 -3.42 -10.83
C GLU A 123 0.72 -2.15 -10.22
N HIS A 124 1.56 -1.45 -10.99
CA HIS A 124 2.17 -0.19 -10.55
C HIS A 124 1.10 0.90 -10.28
N VAL A 125 0.16 1.06 -11.20
CA VAL A 125 -0.96 2.01 -11.05
C VAL A 125 -1.80 1.64 -9.83
N ARG A 126 -2.14 0.36 -9.66
CA ARG A 126 -2.94 -0.10 -8.51
C ARG A 126 -2.28 0.20 -7.17
N ILE A 127 -0.99 -0.09 -7.03
CA ILE A 127 -0.23 0.17 -5.79
C ILE A 127 -0.21 1.66 -5.47
N ASN A 128 0.05 2.50 -6.46
CA ASN A 128 0.04 3.96 -6.28
C ASN A 128 -1.36 4.45 -5.89
N ASN A 129 -2.40 3.98 -6.57
CA ASN A 129 -3.77 4.37 -6.27
C ASN A 129 -4.18 3.95 -4.85
N ALA A 130 -3.80 2.74 -4.39
CA ALA A 130 -4.09 2.29 -3.03
C ALA A 130 -3.39 3.17 -1.97
N LYS A 131 -2.14 3.56 -2.22
CA LYS A 131 -1.40 4.50 -1.37
C LYS A 131 -2.08 5.88 -1.35
N ASP A 132 -2.48 6.40 -2.51
CA ASP A 132 -3.13 7.71 -2.62
C ASP A 132 -4.51 7.71 -1.94
N ASN A 133 -5.29 6.64 -2.09
CA ASN A 133 -6.54 6.43 -1.36
C ASN A 133 -6.33 6.42 0.16
N PHE A 134 -5.24 5.83 0.64
CA PHE A 134 -4.92 5.86 2.06
C PHE A 134 -4.57 7.27 2.54
N PHE A 135 -3.82 8.05 1.75
CA PHE A 135 -3.53 9.44 2.06
C PHE A 135 -4.79 10.32 2.05
N GLU A 136 -5.70 10.08 1.11
CA GLU A 136 -7.00 10.74 1.10
C GLU A 136 -7.83 10.39 2.34
N TYR A 137 -7.80 9.12 2.77
CA TYR A 137 -8.43 8.69 4.02
C TYR A 137 -7.86 9.44 5.24
N LEU A 138 -6.53 9.55 5.37
CA LEU A 138 -5.91 10.31 6.46
C LEU A 138 -6.32 11.79 6.44
N LYS A 139 -6.40 12.40 5.25
CA LYS A 139 -6.89 13.77 5.09
C LYS A 139 -8.37 13.96 5.42
N LYS A 140 -9.19 12.91 5.25
CA LYS A 140 -10.60 12.94 5.67
C LYS A 140 -10.75 12.84 7.18
N LEU A 141 -9.85 12.12 7.87
CA LEU A 141 -9.81 12.10 9.34
C LEU A 141 -9.44 13.48 9.92
N ASP A 142 -8.50 14.15 9.26
CA ASP A 142 -8.06 15.49 9.60
C ASP A 142 -7.72 16.31 8.36
N THR A 143 -8.60 17.26 8.04
CA THR A 143 -8.49 18.13 6.87
C THR A 143 -7.22 19.00 6.89
N PHE A 144 -6.69 19.32 8.07
CA PHE A 144 -5.48 20.13 8.22
C PHE A 144 -4.21 19.30 8.32
N SER A 145 -4.30 17.98 8.17
CA SER A 145 -3.14 17.10 8.23
C SER A 145 -2.15 17.38 7.09
N LYS A 146 -0.87 17.31 7.42
CA LYS A 146 0.23 17.46 6.45
C LYS A 146 0.96 16.15 6.30
N ILE A 147 1.04 15.64 5.07
CA ILE A 147 1.80 14.43 4.72
C ILE A 147 3.08 14.86 4.01
N VAL A 148 4.21 14.66 4.66
CA VAL A 148 5.53 15.03 4.15
C VAL A 148 6.33 13.76 3.83
N PRO A 149 6.76 13.54 2.58
CA PRO A 149 7.63 12.43 2.26
C PRO A 149 8.99 12.61 2.93
N VAL A 150 9.47 11.57 3.63
CA VAL A 150 10.83 11.55 4.15
C VAL A 150 11.75 11.18 2.99
N LYS A 151 12.32 12.19 2.34
CA LYS A 151 13.37 11.97 1.36
C LYS A 151 14.53 11.26 2.06
N LYS A 152 14.92 10.13 1.49
CA LYS A 152 16.15 9.41 1.85
C LYS A 152 17.26 9.78 0.90
#